data_AF-A0A968GYU7-F1
#
_entry.id   AF-A0A968GYU7-F1
#
_cell.length_a   1.000
_cell.length_b   1.000
_cell.length_c   1.000
_cell.angle_alpha   90.00
_cell.angle_beta   90.00
_cell.angle_gamma   90.00
#
_symmetry.space_group_name_H-M   'P 1'
#
loop_
_entity.id
_entity.type
_entity.pdbx_description
1 polymer ?
#
loop_
_entity_poly.entity_id
_entity_poly.type
_entity_poly.pdbx_seq_one_letter_code
_entity_poly.pdbx_strand_id
1 'polypeptide(L)'
;MTGHRLRGAVAAALLVLVAVQGVDAGSGYSQTIYRSGAFSTQATDYYCTAAVVQNVVNLVTGESHFGRAEQAELYAYGRAHNRYSYKARGVDPQGLEAMLERSLPGTDWRQIRKKTLQAALRTAARRMRATGLPAVLFVAGGSHVWTMNGYTATRDPAAGKRFRVTHVRFSGPHYPKQKARYGWFDLPPNTRRPVDKLAMAYFPYRERLAFGDRRSTPWNGYYVALVPWSVDVKPEPTPTPTPAPTPTPEVTLSHKHI
;
A
#
# COMPACT_ATOMS: atom_id res chain seq x y z
N MET A 1 44.69 12.25 16.26
CA MET A 1 43.37 12.91 16.23
C MET A 1 42.53 12.21 15.16
N THR A 2 41.79 11.20 15.58
CA THR A 2 41.06 10.25 14.73
C THR A 2 39.58 10.36 15.07
N GLY A 3 38.73 10.47 14.05
CA GLY A 3 37.29 10.62 14.26
C GLY A 3 36.49 10.43 12.97
N HIS A 4 36.56 9.24 12.37
CA HIS A 4 35.58 8.81 11.37
C HIS A 4 34.29 8.42 12.08
N ARG A 5 33.23 9.21 11.88
CA ARG A 5 31.87 8.84 12.26
C ARG A 5 31.33 7.84 11.24
N LEU A 6 31.26 6.56 11.62
CA LEU A 6 30.47 5.57 10.90
C LEU A 6 28.99 6.00 10.90
N ARG A 7 28.45 6.22 9.71
CA ARG A 7 27.00 6.23 9.48
C ARG A 7 26.54 4.79 9.48
N GLY A 8 25.86 4.38 10.55
CA GLY A 8 25.22 3.07 10.64
C GLY A 8 24.15 2.93 9.55
N ALA A 9 24.31 1.92 8.70
CA ALA A 9 23.27 1.49 7.78
C ALA A 9 22.21 0.75 8.60
N VAL A 10 21.00 1.30 8.66
CA VAL A 10 19.83 0.58 9.19
C VAL A 10 19.34 -0.33 8.06
N ALA A 11 19.58 -1.63 8.20
CA ALA A 11 18.97 -2.64 7.35
C ALA A 11 17.52 -2.86 7.83
N ALA A 12 16.54 -2.43 7.04
CA ALA A 12 15.13 -2.70 7.31
C ALA A 12 14.80 -4.16 6.92
N ALA A 13 14.64 -5.03 7.92
CA ALA A 13 14.07 -6.36 7.74
C ALA A 13 12.55 -6.22 7.65
N LEU A 14 12.02 -6.15 6.42
CA LEU A 14 10.58 -6.14 6.14
C LEU A 14 10.08 -7.59 6.11
N LEU A 15 9.79 -8.15 7.28
CA LEU A 15 9.14 -9.45 7.41
C LEU A 15 7.86 -9.29 8.22
N VAL A 16 6.85 -8.69 7.60
CA VAL A 16 5.48 -8.74 8.12
C VAL A 16 4.86 -10.05 7.65
N LEU A 17 4.88 -11.07 8.52
CA LEU A 17 4.08 -12.27 8.34
C LEU A 17 2.61 -11.89 8.55
N VAL A 18 1.94 -11.38 7.51
CA VAL A 18 0.48 -11.21 7.55
C VAL A 18 -0.13 -12.60 7.55
N ALA A 19 -0.87 -12.93 8.61
CA ALA A 19 -1.71 -14.13 8.63
C ALA A 19 -2.75 -14.04 7.50
N VAL A 20 -2.45 -14.65 6.36
CA VAL A 20 -3.37 -14.77 5.23
C VAL A 20 -4.39 -15.84 5.59
N GLN A 21 -5.54 -15.44 6.13
CA GLN A 21 -6.67 -16.35 6.28
C GLN A 21 -7.31 -16.58 4.90
N GLY A 22 -6.81 -17.59 4.17
CA GLY A 22 -7.48 -18.10 2.97
C GLY A 22 -8.65 -18.99 3.36
N VAL A 23 -9.87 -18.57 3.07
CA VAL A 23 -11.06 -19.44 3.16
C VAL A 23 -11.29 -20.17 1.84
N ASP A 24 -11.77 -21.41 1.99
CA ASP A 24 -11.85 -22.50 1.01
C ASP A 24 -12.55 -22.18 -0.32
N ALA A 25 -12.24 -23.00 -1.32
CA ALA A 25 -12.64 -22.90 -2.74
C ALA A 25 -14.16 -22.83 -3.01
N GLY A 26 -15.01 -23.04 -2.01
CA GLY A 26 -16.47 -22.88 -2.08
C GLY A 26 -17.03 -21.54 -1.59
N SER A 27 -16.25 -20.70 -0.88
CA SER A 27 -16.78 -19.56 -0.11
C SER A 27 -16.22 -18.17 -0.49
N GLY A 28 -15.36 -18.09 -1.51
CA GLY A 28 -14.66 -16.86 -1.88
C GLY A 28 -13.39 -16.63 -1.06
N TYR A 29 -12.68 -15.53 -1.33
CA TYR A 29 -11.40 -15.21 -0.70
C TYR A 29 -11.45 -13.81 -0.09
N SER A 30 -10.94 -13.63 1.13
CA SER A 30 -10.84 -12.30 1.74
C SER A 30 -9.42 -12.05 2.27
N GLN A 31 -8.95 -10.82 2.11
CA GLN A 31 -7.68 -10.36 2.67
C GLN A 31 -7.88 -8.98 3.27
N THR A 32 -7.31 -8.74 4.45
CA THR A 32 -7.17 -7.42 5.03
C THR A 32 -5.81 -7.29 5.72
N ILE A 33 -5.23 -6.10 5.64
CA ILE A 33 -3.94 -5.77 6.24
C ILE A 33 -4.08 -4.62 7.26
N TYR A 34 -5.32 -4.24 7.57
CA TYR A 34 -5.58 -3.12 8.46
C TYR A 34 -5.19 -3.42 9.91
N ARG A 35 -4.60 -2.43 10.57
CA ARG A 35 -4.44 -2.37 12.03
C ARG A 35 -4.94 -1.02 12.55
N SER A 36 -5.54 -1.00 13.73
CA SER A 36 -6.17 0.20 14.32
C SER A 36 -5.19 1.37 14.47
N GLY A 37 -3.95 1.09 14.88
CA GLY A 37 -2.90 2.10 15.04
C GLY A 37 -2.30 2.65 13.74
N ALA A 38 -2.75 2.22 12.56
CA ALA A 38 -2.16 2.70 11.31
C ALA A 38 -2.83 3.97 10.74
N PHE A 39 -4.06 4.27 11.18
CA PHE A 39 -4.84 5.33 10.56
C PHE A 39 -4.52 6.71 11.14
N SER A 40 -4.13 7.61 10.24
CA SER A 40 -3.92 9.04 10.42
C SER A 40 -4.96 9.84 9.64
N THR A 41 -5.47 10.89 10.27
CA THR A 41 -6.39 11.85 9.65
C THR A 41 -5.61 12.93 8.89
N GLN A 42 -6.08 13.38 7.73
CA GLN A 42 -5.50 14.51 7.01
C GLN A 42 -5.53 15.77 7.86
N ALA A 43 -4.40 16.47 7.92
CA ALA A 43 -4.27 17.68 8.72
C ALA A 43 -4.99 18.89 8.11
N THR A 44 -5.10 18.96 6.79
CA THR A 44 -5.76 20.05 6.04
C THR A 44 -6.63 19.48 4.92
N ASP A 45 -7.51 20.28 4.32
CA ASP A 45 -8.45 19.85 3.27
C ASP A 45 -7.80 19.35 1.97
N TYR A 46 -6.50 19.60 1.77
CA TYR A 46 -5.76 19.22 0.56
C TYR A 46 -4.61 18.23 0.84
N TYR A 47 -4.49 17.72 2.07
CA TYR A 47 -3.48 16.74 2.48
C TYR A 47 -3.97 15.28 2.36
N CYS A 48 -5.04 15.01 1.62
CA CYS A 48 -5.60 13.66 1.50
C CYS A 48 -4.56 12.63 0.99
N THR A 49 -3.75 12.99 0.00
CA THR A 49 -2.69 12.13 -0.53
C THR A 49 -1.56 11.89 0.48
N ALA A 50 -1.09 12.94 1.16
CA ALA A 50 -0.05 12.82 2.19
C ALA A 50 -0.50 11.96 3.38
N ALA A 51 -1.74 12.13 3.85
CA ALA A 51 -2.30 11.30 4.91
C ALA A 51 -2.47 9.84 4.49
N VAL A 52 -2.88 9.58 3.24
CA VAL A 52 -2.94 8.20 2.71
C VAL A 52 -1.54 7.57 2.62
N VAL A 53 -0.51 8.32 2.22
CA VAL A 53 0.87 7.81 2.23
C VAL A 53 1.31 7.47 3.65
N GLN A 54 1.08 8.35 4.62
CA GLN A 54 1.37 8.07 6.04
C GLN A 54 0.62 6.82 6.53
N ASN A 55 -0.65 6.64 6.14
CA ASN A 55 -1.43 5.44 6.46
C ASN A 55 -0.82 4.17 5.83
N VAL A 56 -0.38 4.26 4.58
CA VAL A 56 0.29 3.14 3.89
C VAL A 56 1.60 2.80 4.58
N VAL A 57 2.45 3.78 4.89
CA VAL A 57 3.70 3.56 5.64
C VAL A 57 3.41 2.86 6.96
N ASN A 58 2.47 3.38 7.74
CA ASN A 58 2.08 2.79 9.01
C ASN A 58 1.58 1.34 8.89
N LEU A 59 0.85 1.00 7.82
CA LEU A 59 0.39 -0.37 7.57
C LEU A 59 1.56 -1.30 7.22
N VAL A 60 2.54 -0.80 6.46
CA VAL A 60 3.66 -1.58 5.93
C VAL A 60 4.77 -1.77 6.97
N THR A 61 5.09 -0.74 7.75
CA THR A 61 6.17 -0.79 8.75
C THR A 61 5.71 -1.24 10.13
N GLY A 62 4.39 -1.22 10.40
CA GLY A 62 3.84 -1.45 11.73
C GLY A 62 3.89 -0.24 12.66
N GLU A 63 4.53 0.87 12.24
CA GLU A 63 4.70 2.09 13.03
C GLU A 63 3.47 2.98 13.03
N SER A 64 3.27 3.82 14.05
CA SER A 64 2.03 4.59 14.21
C SER A 64 2.31 6.10 14.19
N HIS A 65 2.57 6.64 12.99
CA HIS A 65 2.85 8.06 12.79
C HIS A 65 1.58 8.85 12.44
N PHE A 66 1.36 9.98 13.12
CA PHE A 66 0.16 10.81 12.97
C PHE A 66 0.47 12.31 12.82
N GLY A 67 1.74 12.65 12.58
CA GLY A 67 2.24 14.02 12.63
C GLY A 67 1.81 14.88 11.44
N ARG A 68 1.35 16.11 11.71
CA ARG A 68 1.07 17.12 10.68
C ARG A 68 2.33 17.55 9.91
N ALA A 69 3.47 17.61 10.59
CA ALA A 69 4.74 18.01 9.97
C ALA A 69 5.14 17.03 8.86
N GLU A 70 5.08 15.72 9.14
CA GLU A 70 5.34 14.68 8.16
C GLU A 70 4.38 14.77 6.95
N GLN A 71 3.08 14.96 7.18
CA GLN A 71 2.14 15.18 6.08
C GLN A 71 2.46 16.42 5.25
N ALA A 72 3.00 17.48 5.87
CA ALA A 72 3.41 18.69 5.15
C ALA A 72 4.64 18.44 4.27
N GLU A 73 5.62 17.69 4.76
CA GLU A 73 6.80 17.29 3.99
C GLU A 73 6.44 16.38 2.82
N LEU A 74 5.60 15.37 3.06
CA LEU A 74 5.07 14.49 2.02
C LEU A 74 4.32 15.31 0.98
N TYR A 75 3.38 16.16 1.40
CA TYR A 75 2.63 17.01 0.49
C TYR A 75 3.53 17.90 -0.37
N ALA A 76 4.50 18.59 0.23
CA ALA A 76 5.42 19.46 -0.49
C ALA A 76 6.22 18.67 -1.54
N TYR A 77 6.70 17.47 -1.17
CA TYR A 77 7.39 16.57 -2.09
C TYR A 77 6.48 16.12 -3.22
N GLY A 78 5.28 15.61 -2.93
CA GLY A 78 4.32 15.17 -3.93
C GLY A 78 3.93 16.29 -4.90
N ARG A 79 3.70 17.52 -4.39
CA ARG A 79 3.42 18.69 -5.23
C ARG A 79 4.54 19.03 -6.19
N ALA A 80 5.80 18.91 -5.76
CA ALA A 80 6.96 19.14 -6.61
C ALA A 80 7.12 18.07 -7.70
N HIS A 81 6.49 16.90 -7.53
CA HIS A 81 6.54 15.77 -8.47
C HIS A 81 5.22 15.56 -9.24
N ASN A 82 4.28 16.51 -9.15
CA ASN A 82 3.10 16.49 -10.00
C ASN A 82 3.52 16.52 -11.48
N ARG A 83 2.84 15.73 -12.30
CA ARG A 83 3.06 15.69 -13.75
C ARG A 83 2.60 16.96 -14.44
N TYR A 84 1.51 17.56 -13.96
CA TYR A 84 0.92 18.76 -14.53
C TYR A 84 0.66 19.83 -13.47
N SER A 85 0.41 21.05 -13.94
CA SER A 85 -0.04 22.15 -13.09
C SER A 85 -1.57 22.18 -13.03
N TYR A 86 -2.12 22.18 -11.81
CA TYR A 86 -3.55 22.20 -11.56
C TYR A 86 -3.92 23.43 -10.73
N LYS A 87 -5.15 23.93 -10.93
CA LYS A 87 -5.73 24.93 -10.04
C LYS A 87 -6.00 24.33 -8.66
N ALA A 88 -6.34 23.04 -8.62
CA ALA A 88 -6.53 22.31 -7.38
C ALA A 88 -5.24 22.26 -6.56
N ARG A 89 -5.40 22.32 -5.23
CA ARG A 89 -4.29 22.24 -4.26
C ARG A 89 -3.85 20.80 -3.99
N GLY A 90 -4.44 19.79 -4.62
CA GLY A 90 -4.10 18.38 -4.41
C GLY A 90 -2.79 17.92 -5.07
N VAL A 91 -2.43 16.66 -4.86
CA VAL A 91 -1.32 15.99 -5.53
C VAL A 91 -1.91 15.02 -6.56
N ASP A 92 -1.34 15.00 -7.76
CA ASP A 92 -1.81 14.13 -8.84
C ASP A 92 -1.29 12.69 -8.70
N PRO A 93 -1.75 11.74 -9.54
CA PRO A 93 -1.31 10.35 -9.45
C PRO A 93 0.21 10.15 -9.53
N GLN A 94 0.95 11.00 -10.25
CA GLN A 94 2.40 10.89 -10.35
C GLN A 94 3.10 11.44 -9.09
N GLY A 95 2.63 12.56 -8.55
CA GLY A 95 3.14 13.08 -7.29
C GLY A 95 2.87 12.12 -6.12
N LEU A 96 1.73 11.41 -6.12
CA LEU A 96 1.43 10.38 -5.12
C LEU A 96 2.32 9.14 -5.26
N GLU A 97 2.63 8.72 -6.49
CA GLU A 97 3.56 7.62 -6.76
C GLU A 97 4.94 7.93 -6.20
N ALA A 98 5.47 9.11 -6.52
CA ALA A 98 6.76 9.57 -6.01
C ALA A 98 6.80 9.59 -4.47
N MET A 99 5.72 10.01 -3.79
CA MET A 99 5.66 9.97 -2.33
C MET A 99 5.77 8.53 -1.79
N LEU A 100 5.06 7.57 -2.39
CA LEU A 100 5.09 6.16 -1.95
C LEU A 100 6.48 5.55 -2.16
N GLU A 101 7.09 5.77 -3.32
CA GLU A 101 8.44 5.27 -3.63
C GLU A 101 9.50 5.87 -2.70
N ARG A 102 9.39 7.17 -2.38
CA ARG A 102 10.27 7.83 -1.42
C ARG A 102 10.11 7.26 0.00
N SER A 103 8.87 7.02 0.42
CA SER A 103 8.55 6.59 1.78
C SER A 103 8.77 5.10 2.02
N LEU A 104 8.73 4.27 0.98
CA LEU A 104 8.90 2.83 1.05
C LEU A 104 9.97 2.35 0.06
N PRO A 105 11.27 2.59 0.33
CA PRO A 105 12.35 2.10 -0.51
C PRO A 105 12.30 0.58 -0.70
N GLY A 106 12.64 0.10 -1.90
CA GLY A 106 12.54 -1.32 -2.26
C GLY A 106 11.13 -1.79 -2.63
N THR A 107 10.20 -0.86 -2.86
CA THR A 107 8.88 -1.16 -3.43
C THR A 107 8.71 -0.45 -4.77
N ASP A 108 8.12 -1.13 -5.76
CA ASP A 108 7.73 -0.55 -7.05
C ASP A 108 6.24 -0.23 -7.00
N TRP A 109 5.88 1.06 -7.03
CA TRP A 109 4.49 1.49 -7.09
C TRP A 109 4.16 1.89 -8.51
N ARG A 110 2.97 1.49 -8.98
CA ARG A 110 2.52 1.83 -10.32
C ARG A 110 1.13 2.40 -10.34
N GLN A 111 0.98 3.49 -11.09
CA GLN A 111 -0.32 3.98 -11.52
C GLN A 111 -0.99 3.00 -12.49
N ILE A 112 -2.21 2.57 -12.17
CA ILE A 112 -3.07 1.83 -13.09
C ILE A 112 -4.21 2.71 -13.57
N ARG A 113 -4.64 2.46 -14.81
CA ARG A 113 -5.82 3.07 -15.43
C ARG A 113 -6.65 1.98 -16.07
N LYS A 114 -7.89 1.82 -15.63
CA LYS A 114 -8.81 0.79 -16.15
C LYS A 114 -10.14 1.41 -16.54
N LYS A 115 -10.76 0.89 -17.60
CA LYS A 115 -12.04 1.38 -18.12
C LYS A 115 -13.23 1.04 -17.23
N THR A 116 -13.10 0.04 -16.34
CA THR A 116 -14.18 -0.39 -15.45
C THR A 116 -13.69 -0.48 -14.01
N LEU A 117 -14.60 -0.21 -13.07
CA LEU A 117 -14.37 -0.32 -11.63
C LEU A 117 -13.83 -1.72 -11.27
N GLN A 118 -14.48 -2.77 -11.77
CA GLN A 118 -14.07 -4.15 -11.51
C GLN A 118 -12.67 -4.46 -12.07
N ALA A 119 -12.28 -3.91 -13.22
CA ALA A 119 -10.93 -4.12 -13.73
C ALA A 119 -9.89 -3.44 -12.83
N ALA A 120 -10.16 -2.22 -12.33
CA ALA A 120 -9.28 -1.55 -11.37
C ALA A 120 -9.16 -2.35 -10.07
N LEU A 121 -10.28 -2.74 -9.46
CA LEU A 121 -10.31 -3.50 -8.22
C LEU A 121 -9.66 -4.89 -8.36
N ARG A 122 -9.84 -5.58 -9.49
CA ARG A 122 -9.16 -6.86 -9.76
C ARG A 122 -7.66 -6.71 -9.89
N THR A 123 -7.18 -5.60 -10.47
CA THR A 123 -5.74 -5.34 -10.56
C THR A 123 -5.18 -5.00 -9.18
N ALA A 124 -5.86 -4.13 -8.41
CA ALA A 124 -5.48 -3.81 -7.04
C ALA A 124 -5.45 -5.06 -6.14
N ALA A 125 -6.53 -5.85 -6.09
CA ALA A 125 -6.61 -7.07 -5.28
C ALA A 125 -5.51 -8.08 -5.62
N ARG A 126 -5.18 -8.25 -6.91
CA ARG A 126 -4.05 -9.12 -7.33
C ARG A 126 -2.71 -8.62 -6.81
N ARG A 127 -2.47 -7.32 -6.89
CA ARG A 127 -1.22 -6.71 -6.44
C ARG A 127 -1.08 -6.73 -4.93
N MET A 128 -2.16 -6.42 -4.20
CA MET A 128 -2.21 -6.59 -2.75
C MET A 128 -2.02 -8.06 -2.33
N ARG A 129 -2.57 -9.01 -3.09
CA ARG A 129 -2.37 -10.45 -2.84
C ARG A 129 -0.93 -10.89 -3.01
N ALA A 130 -0.27 -10.38 -4.06
CA ALA A 130 1.09 -10.77 -4.43
C ALA A 130 2.16 -10.12 -3.53
N THR A 131 1.92 -8.89 -3.07
CA THR A 131 2.91 -8.11 -2.33
C THR A 131 2.64 -8.01 -0.83
N GLY A 132 1.41 -8.28 -0.38
CA GLY A 132 0.99 -8.02 1.00
C GLY A 132 0.80 -6.53 1.33
N LEU A 133 1.01 -5.62 0.38
CA LEU A 133 0.90 -4.17 0.58
C LEU A 133 -0.50 -3.62 0.20
N PRO A 134 -0.93 -2.46 0.74
CA PRO A 134 -2.21 -1.82 0.38
C PRO A 134 -2.21 -1.29 -1.06
N ALA A 135 -3.39 -0.95 -1.57
CA ALA A 135 -3.52 -0.11 -2.76
C ALA A 135 -4.09 1.27 -2.38
N VAL A 136 -3.92 2.26 -3.26
CA VAL A 136 -4.52 3.59 -3.11
C VAL A 136 -5.49 3.85 -4.25
N LEU A 137 -6.73 4.23 -3.94
CA LEU A 137 -7.80 4.46 -4.91
C LEU A 137 -8.02 5.97 -5.08
N PHE A 138 -7.97 6.48 -6.31
CA PHE A 138 -8.43 7.83 -6.60
C PHE A 138 -9.95 7.85 -6.72
N VAL A 139 -10.60 8.42 -5.72
CA VAL A 139 -12.06 8.50 -5.61
C VAL A 139 -12.54 9.93 -5.88
N ALA A 140 -13.85 10.15 -5.86
CA ALA A 140 -14.50 11.40 -6.23
C ALA A 140 -14.02 11.97 -7.58
N GLY A 141 -13.77 11.09 -8.56
CA GLY A 141 -13.26 11.50 -9.86
C GLY A 141 -11.84 12.07 -9.81
N GLY A 142 -11.04 11.67 -8.83
CA GLY A 142 -9.64 12.11 -8.69
C GLY A 142 -9.42 13.22 -7.67
N SER A 143 -10.47 13.86 -7.17
CA SER A 143 -10.33 14.96 -6.20
C SER A 143 -10.01 14.49 -4.78
N HIS A 144 -10.05 13.18 -4.53
CA HIS A 144 -9.76 12.58 -3.22
C HIS A 144 -9.15 11.18 -3.38
N VAL A 145 -8.57 10.66 -2.30
CA VAL A 145 -7.96 9.32 -2.29
C VAL A 145 -8.34 8.53 -1.05
N TRP A 146 -8.49 7.22 -1.20
CA TRP A 146 -8.68 6.27 -0.12
C TRP A 146 -7.58 5.21 -0.10
N THR A 147 -7.17 4.75 1.08
CA THR A 147 -6.37 3.53 1.22
C THR A 147 -7.30 2.32 1.12
N MET A 148 -7.01 1.39 0.23
CA MET A 148 -7.66 0.08 0.15
C MET A 148 -6.92 -0.89 1.06
N ASN A 149 -7.48 -1.13 2.26
CA ASN A 149 -6.88 -1.97 3.29
C ASN A 149 -7.22 -3.47 3.13
N GLY A 150 -8.15 -3.80 2.24
CA GLY A 150 -8.56 -5.18 2.03
C GLY A 150 -9.69 -5.33 1.03
N TYR A 151 -10.04 -6.59 0.74
CA TYR A 151 -11.10 -6.96 -0.18
C TYR A 151 -11.70 -8.33 0.13
N THR A 152 -12.90 -8.56 -0.39
CA THR A 152 -13.49 -9.89 -0.58
C THR A 152 -13.63 -10.13 -2.08
N ALA A 153 -13.21 -11.29 -2.56
CA ALA A 153 -13.28 -11.74 -3.93
C ALA A 153 -14.00 -13.08 -4.04
N THR A 154 -14.53 -13.39 -5.22
CA THR A 154 -15.22 -14.69 -5.45
C THR A 154 -14.27 -15.89 -5.48
N ARG A 155 -12.95 -15.66 -5.64
CA ARG A 155 -11.87 -16.67 -5.68
C ARG A 155 -10.55 -16.00 -5.27
N ASP A 156 -9.54 -16.78 -4.88
CA ASP A 156 -8.18 -16.25 -4.60
C ASP A 156 -7.61 -15.53 -5.83
N PRO A 157 -7.25 -14.24 -5.73
CA PRO A 157 -6.61 -13.49 -6.80
C PRO A 157 -5.29 -14.07 -7.32
N ALA A 158 -4.58 -14.88 -6.53
CA ALA A 158 -3.33 -15.55 -6.91
C ALA A 158 -3.53 -16.78 -7.79
N ALA A 159 -4.73 -17.38 -7.81
CA ALA A 159 -4.98 -18.66 -8.47
C ALA A 159 -5.00 -18.62 -10.02
N GLY A 160 -4.60 -17.51 -10.66
CA GLY A 160 -4.60 -17.31 -12.12
C GLY A 160 -5.98 -17.24 -12.79
N LYS A 161 -7.05 -17.67 -12.10
CA LYS A 161 -8.42 -17.73 -12.61
C LYS A 161 -9.11 -16.36 -12.64
N ARG A 162 -10.22 -16.27 -13.38
CA ARG A 162 -11.10 -15.08 -13.34
C ARG A 162 -11.81 -15.03 -11.98
N PHE A 163 -11.87 -13.84 -11.39
CA PHE A 163 -12.56 -13.55 -10.13
C PHE A 163 -13.19 -12.16 -10.19
N ARG A 164 -14.14 -11.88 -9.30
CA ARG A 164 -14.71 -10.56 -9.08
C ARG A 164 -14.45 -10.13 -7.65
N VAL A 165 -14.15 -8.84 -7.46
CA VAL A 165 -14.13 -8.24 -6.11
C VAL A 165 -15.58 -7.92 -5.73
N THR A 166 -16.07 -8.41 -4.61
CA THR A 166 -17.45 -8.16 -4.16
C THR A 166 -17.50 -7.05 -3.12
N HIS A 167 -16.45 -6.93 -2.30
CA HIS A 167 -16.35 -5.92 -1.26
C HIS A 167 -14.94 -5.36 -1.17
N VAL A 168 -14.85 -4.12 -0.70
CA VAL A 168 -13.60 -3.42 -0.40
C VAL A 168 -13.63 -2.97 1.04
N ARG A 169 -12.51 -3.11 1.74
CA ARG A 169 -12.24 -2.43 3.01
C ARG A 169 -11.35 -1.24 2.74
N PHE A 170 -11.73 -0.06 3.22
CA PHE A 170 -11.00 1.17 2.94
C PHE A 170 -10.90 2.09 4.16
N SER A 171 -9.97 3.04 4.08
CA SER A 171 -9.84 4.17 4.99
C SER A 171 -9.78 5.46 4.18
N GLY A 172 -10.73 6.37 4.43
CA GLY A 172 -10.69 7.73 3.91
C GLY A 172 -9.96 8.65 4.88
N PRO A 173 -8.95 9.43 4.44
CA PRO A 173 -8.09 10.21 5.32
C PRO A 173 -8.82 11.37 6.00
N HIS A 174 -10.02 11.74 5.57
CA HIS A 174 -10.80 12.84 6.15
C HIS A 174 -11.73 12.40 7.29
N TYR A 175 -11.80 11.10 7.62
CA TYR A 175 -12.47 10.64 8.83
C TYR A 175 -11.68 11.09 10.08
N PRO A 176 -12.32 11.56 11.18
CA PRO A 176 -13.77 11.72 11.34
C PRO A 176 -14.31 13.11 10.92
N LYS A 177 -13.45 14.04 10.49
CA LYS A 177 -13.83 15.45 10.26
C LYS A 177 -14.96 15.62 9.23
N GLN A 178 -15.01 14.77 8.20
CA GLN A 178 -16.07 14.82 7.18
C GLN A 178 -17.40 14.16 7.60
N LYS A 179 -17.44 13.45 8.73
CA LYS A 179 -18.65 12.72 9.16
C LYS A 179 -19.87 13.63 9.29
N ALA A 180 -19.69 14.87 9.77
CA ALA A 180 -20.76 15.85 9.92
C ALA A 180 -21.32 16.36 8.58
N ARG A 181 -20.49 16.43 7.52
CA ARG A 181 -20.87 17.05 6.24
C ARG A 181 -21.43 16.05 5.23
N TYR A 182 -20.87 14.84 5.20
CA TYR A 182 -21.23 13.84 4.19
C TYR A 182 -21.76 12.55 4.80
N GLY A 183 -21.38 12.17 6.03
CA GLY A 183 -21.91 10.99 6.74
C GLY A 183 -21.62 9.60 6.12
N TRP A 184 -21.37 9.53 4.81
CA TRP A 184 -21.28 8.28 4.03
C TRP A 184 -19.99 8.12 3.23
N PHE A 185 -19.21 9.20 3.05
CA PHE A 185 -18.03 9.23 2.19
C PHE A 185 -16.78 8.68 2.91
N ASP A 186 -16.09 9.50 3.70
CA ASP A 186 -14.98 9.06 4.57
C ASP A 186 -15.54 8.46 5.87
N LEU A 187 -15.92 7.19 5.77
CA LEU A 187 -16.43 6.36 6.86
C LEU A 187 -15.33 5.97 7.86
N PRO A 188 -15.67 5.41 9.04
CA PRO A 188 -14.68 4.90 9.98
C PRO A 188 -13.60 4.04 9.29
N PRO A 189 -12.33 4.10 9.71
CA PRO A 189 -11.25 3.36 9.08
C PRO A 189 -11.56 1.86 8.98
N ASN A 190 -11.09 1.23 7.90
CA ASN A 190 -11.35 -0.18 7.60
C ASN A 190 -12.82 -0.56 7.35
N THR A 191 -13.68 0.43 7.06
CA THR A 191 -15.07 0.15 6.70
C THR A 191 -15.14 -0.76 5.49
N ARG A 192 -15.96 -1.82 5.59
CA ARG A 192 -16.26 -2.74 4.49
C ARG A 192 -17.49 -2.24 3.73
N ARG A 193 -17.36 -2.08 2.40
CA ARG A 193 -18.49 -1.77 1.52
C ARG A 193 -18.58 -2.73 0.33
N PRO A 194 -19.79 -3.09 -0.10
CA PRO A 194 -19.98 -3.78 -1.36
C PRO A 194 -19.63 -2.84 -2.53
N VAL A 195 -19.17 -3.43 -3.64
CA VAL A 195 -18.63 -2.65 -4.79
C VAL A 195 -19.67 -1.75 -5.46
N ASP A 196 -20.94 -2.12 -5.43
CA ASP A 196 -22.05 -1.30 -5.94
C ASP A 196 -22.19 0.03 -5.18
N LYS A 197 -22.05 0.01 -3.85
CA LYS A 197 -22.03 1.23 -3.02
C LYS A 197 -20.73 1.99 -3.17
N LEU A 198 -19.61 1.29 -3.39
CA LEU A 198 -18.31 1.92 -3.66
C LEU A 198 -18.36 2.76 -4.95
N ALA A 199 -19.11 2.34 -5.97
CA ALA A 199 -19.21 3.04 -7.26
C ALA A 199 -19.79 4.46 -7.16
N MET A 200 -20.52 4.79 -6.08
CA MET A 200 -20.99 6.15 -5.83
C MET A 200 -19.86 7.13 -5.50
N ALA A 201 -18.75 6.63 -4.94
CA ALA A 201 -17.58 7.42 -4.57
C ALA A 201 -16.41 7.19 -5.54
N TYR A 202 -16.17 5.95 -5.98
CA TYR A 202 -15.09 5.60 -6.88
C TYR A 202 -15.59 5.55 -8.31
N PHE A 203 -15.54 6.70 -8.99
CA PHE A 203 -15.91 6.87 -10.40
C PHE A 203 -14.74 7.43 -11.21
N PRO A 204 -14.80 7.40 -12.56
CA PRO A 204 -13.66 7.73 -13.41
C PRO A 204 -13.07 9.12 -13.14
N TYR A 205 -11.75 9.21 -13.20
CA TYR A 205 -10.96 10.42 -13.01
C TYR A 205 -11.39 11.53 -13.97
N ARG A 206 -11.50 12.76 -13.45
CA ARG A 206 -11.94 13.96 -14.16
C ARG A 206 -11.22 15.16 -13.58
N GLU A 207 -10.18 15.60 -14.25
CA GLU A 207 -9.43 16.78 -13.86
C GLU A 207 -9.39 17.80 -15.00
N ARG A 208 -9.47 19.08 -14.63
CA ARG A 208 -9.28 20.21 -15.53
C ARG A 208 -7.93 20.86 -15.21
N LEU A 209 -7.05 20.91 -16.20
CA LEU A 209 -5.74 21.53 -16.04
C LEU A 209 -5.87 23.05 -15.81
N ALA A 210 -4.85 23.63 -15.20
CA ALA A 210 -4.80 25.08 -15.03
C ALA A 210 -4.57 25.80 -16.37
N PHE A 211 -4.97 27.08 -16.43
CA PHE A 211 -4.58 28.03 -17.48
C PHE A 211 -4.86 27.61 -18.93
N GLY A 212 -6.12 27.28 -19.25
CA GLY A 212 -6.54 27.09 -20.64
C GLY A 212 -5.97 25.85 -21.33
N ASP A 213 -5.19 25.02 -20.64
CA ASP A 213 -4.68 23.77 -21.18
C ASP A 213 -5.84 22.78 -21.37
N ARG A 214 -6.23 22.60 -22.64
CA ARG A 214 -7.27 21.67 -23.07
C ARG A 214 -6.79 20.22 -23.10
N ARG A 215 -5.54 19.94 -22.72
CA ARG A 215 -5.01 18.56 -22.67
C ARG A 215 -5.80 17.73 -21.66
N SER A 216 -6.34 16.62 -22.14
CA SER A 216 -6.86 15.58 -21.26
C SER A 216 -5.69 14.90 -20.57
N THR A 217 -5.74 14.75 -19.26
CA THR A 217 -4.74 13.97 -18.53
C THR A 217 -4.79 12.51 -18.97
N PRO A 218 -3.69 11.73 -18.85
CA PRO A 218 -3.66 10.29 -19.17
C PRO A 218 -4.60 9.43 -18.31
N TRP A 219 -5.20 10.04 -17.27
CA TRP A 219 -6.09 9.42 -16.30
C TRP A 219 -7.57 9.69 -16.57
N ASN A 220 -7.89 10.80 -17.25
CA ASN A 220 -9.26 11.21 -17.49
C ASN A 220 -10.07 10.11 -18.17
N GLY A 221 -11.25 9.82 -17.61
CA GLY A 221 -12.14 8.76 -18.10
C GLY A 221 -11.76 7.34 -17.67
N TYR A 222 -10.78 7.16 -16.77
CA TYR A 222 -10.40 5.87 -16.22
C TYR A 222 -10.62 5.80 -14.71
N TYR A 223 -10.84 4.59 -14.20
CA TYR A 223 -10.67 4.28 -12.78
C TYR A 223 -9.18 4.18 -12.49
N VAL A 224 -8.68 5.05 -11.62
CA VAL A 224 -7.26 5.19 -11.32
C VAL A 224 -6.99 4.68 -9.91
N ALA A 225 -5.88 3.97 -9.77
CA ALA A 225 -5.35 3.54 -8.49
C ALA A 225 -3.83 3.48 -8.58
N LEU A 226 -3.15 3.58 -7.44
CA LEU A 226 -1.78 3.12 -7.31
C LEU A 226 -1.78 1.75 -6.66
N VAL A 227 -0.96 0.88 -7.21
CA VAL A 227 -0.84 -0.50 -6.76
C VAL A 227 0.64 -0.84 -6.54
N PRO A 228 0.94 -1.67 -5.52
CA PRO A 228 2.28 -2.19 -5.28
C PRO A 228 2.58 -3.25 -6.34
N TRP A 229 3.40 -2.91 -7.34
CA TRP A 229 3.67 -3.79 -8.46
C TRP A 229 4.58 -4.96 -8.06
N SER A 230 5.63 -4.66 -7.31
CA SER A 230 6.57 -5.61 -6.71
C SER A 230 7.20 -5.05 -5.43
N VAL A 231 7.74 -5.96 -4.63
CA VAL A 231 8.59 -5.66 -3.47
C VAL A 231 9.90 -6.38 -3.72
N ASP A 232 11.01 -5.66 -3.61
CA ASP A 232 12.34 -6.25 -3.69
C ASP A 232 12.60 -7.00 -2.39
N VAL A 233 12.35 -8.30 -2.41
CA VAL A 233 12.79 -9.18 -1.34
C VAL A 233 14.28 -9.41 -1.57
N LYS A 234 15.13 -8.64 -0.90
CA LYS A 234 16.56 -8.97 -0.83
C LYS A 234 16.64 -10.38 -0.24
N PRO A 235 17.29 -11.37 -0.90
CA PRO A 235 17.41 -12.70 -0.33
C PRO A 235 18.11 -12.58 1.03
N GLU A 236 17.54 -13.23 2.04
CA GLU A 236 18.18 -13.38 3.34
C GLU A 236 19.56 -14.04 3.11
N PRO A 237 20.65 -13.54 3.72
CA PRO A 237 21.92 -14.24 3.64
C PRO A 237 21.69 -15.66 4.16
N THR A 238 22.03 -16.65 3.35
CA THR A 238 22.00 -18.06 3.75
C THR A 238 22.67 -18.18 5.11
N PRO A 239 22.02 -18.75 6.14
CA PRO A 239 22.68 -18.96 7.42
C PRO A 239 23.94 -19.78 7.17
N THR A 240 25.10 -19.24 7.56
CA THR A 240 26.36 -19.98 7.51
C THR A 240 26.15 -21.28 8.29
N PRO A 241 26.39 -22.46 7.69
CA PRO A 241 26.25 -23.71 8.41
C PRO A 241 27.15 -23.67 9.64
N THR A 242 26.56 -23.90 10.82
CA THR A 242 27.32 -24.09 12.05
C THR A 242 28.32 -25.23 11.82
N PRO A 243 29.64 -25.02 12.06
CA PRO A 243 30.61 -26.10 11.92
C PRO A 243 30.21 -27.27 12.82
N ALA A 244 30.22 -28.48 12.26
CA ALA A 244 29.87 -29.69 12.98
C ALA A 244 30.81 -29.89 14.17
N PRO A 245 30.32 -30.40 15.32
CA PRO A 245 31.18 -30.74 16.44
C PRO A 245 32.23 -31.77 16.02
N THR A 246 33.50 -31.52 16.36
CA THR A 246 34.60 -32.44 16.09
C THR A 246 34.36 -33.77 16.80
N PRO A 247 34.43 -34.93 16.11
CA PRO A 247 34.28 -36.23 16.77
C PRO A 247 35.44 -36.47 17.73
N THR A 248 35.11 -36.86 18.95
CA THR A 248 36.08 -37.31 19.97
C THR A 248 36.76 -38.60 19.48
N PRO A 249 38.10 -38.72 19.53
CA PRO A 249 38.78 -39.96 19.14
C PRO A 249 38.44 -41.10 20.10
N GLU A 250 37.93 -42.18 19.53
CA GLU A 250 37.62 -43.44 20.21
C GLU A 250 38.92 -44.20 20.50
N VAL A 251 39.20 -44.47 21.78
CA VAL A 251 40.38 -45.22 22.22
C VAL A 251 40.09 -46.71 22.08
N THR A 252 40.67 -47.35 21.06
CA THR A 252 40.58 -48.81 20.88
C THR A 252 41.52 -49.53 21.85
N LEU A 253 40.97 -50.23 22.85
CA LEU A 253 41.72 -51.14 23.72
C LEU A 253 41.99 -52.48 23.00
N SER A 254 43.25 -52.71 22.64
CA SER A 254 43.72 -53.98 22.07
C SER A 254 43.74 -55.08 23.13
N HIS A 255 42.86 -56.08 23.00
CA HIS A 255 42.93 -57.32 23.75
C HIS A 255 43.87 -58.30 23.02
N LYS A 256 45.01 -58.62 23.64
CA LYS A 256 45.84 -59.78 23.28
C LYS A 256 45.23 -61.03 23.93
N HIS A 257 44.98 -62.06 23.14
CA HIS A 257 44.74 -63.42 23.63
C HIS A 257 46.05 -64.23 23.66
N ILE A 258 46.05 -65.15 24.62
CA ILE A 258 46.96 -66.24 25.01
C ILE A 258 47.84 -66.76 23.88
#